data_AF-A0A0Q6ZDL7-F1
#
_entry.id   AF-A0A0Q6ZDL7-F1
#
_cell.length_a   1.000
_cell.length_b   1.000
_cell.length_c   1.000
_cell.angle_alpha   90.00
_cell.angle_beta   90.00
_cell.angle_gamma   90.00
#
_symmetry.space_group_name_H-M   'P 1'
#
loop_
_entity.id
_entity.type
_entity.pdbx_description
1 polymer ?
#
loop_
_entity_poly.entity_id
_entity_poly.type
_entity_poly.pdbx_seq_one_letter_code
_entity_poly.pdbx_strand_id
1 'polypeptide(L)'
;MTRSGIDDHAARAQRQSTVPGDPVPVWYRAQLLLFGLILAALALWVLLPESYRARNIELPTNEPASRLLLAKRDSAARAASLAALRGDLWAESALTYSNLLWGAGTTGAGAAQTTAAKAREDLENALRYSPHRSDVWLMLAELAERNHWQNYAPTLLLRMSYYTAPNELALFALRVKTSLRAGMIDDPEIQDMSKHDIRQVVTKAPTLRPALVEAYKQASPAGKAFVERVISEIDPTYLALLRAGML
;
A
#
# COMPACT_ATOMS: atom_id res chain seq x y z
N MET A 1 82.23 44.58 -16.66
CA MET A 1 82.16 43.11 -16.71
C MET A 1 81.76 42.61 -15.33
N THR A 2 80.46 42.53 -15.00
CA THR A 2 79.52 41.41 -15.23
C THR A 2 79.73 40.20 -14.31
N ARG A 3 79.04 40.22 -13.14
CA ARG A 3 78.51 39.03 -12.43
C ARG A 3 77.78 39.47 -11.14
N SER A 4 76.58 40.04 -11.28
CA SER A 4 75.72 40.34 -10.12
C SER A 4 74.28 40.46 -10.62
N GLY A 5 73.66 39.33 -10.96
CA GLY A 5 72.29 39.37 -11.50
C GLY A 5 71.64 38.04 -11.87
N ILE A 6 72.33 36.89 -11.74
CA ILE A 6 71.74 35.59 -12.09
C ILE A 6 71.26 34.82 -10.85
N ASP A 7 71.80 35.08 -9.67
CA ASP A 7 71.46 34.32 -8.46
C ASP A 7 70.14 34.77 -7.79
N ASP A 8 69.65 35.98 -8.10
CA ASP A 8 68.45 36.53 -7.46
C ASP A 8 67.12 36.03 -8.06
N HIS A 9 67.14 35.49 -9.28
CA HIS A 9 65.93 34.97 -9.93
C HIS A 9 65.60 33.53 -9.49
N ALA A 10 66.61 32.71 -9.16
CA ALA A 10 66.40 31.37 -8.62
C ALA A 10 65.82 31.40 -7.20
N ALA A 11 66.23 32.37 -6.37
CA ALA A 11 65.76 32.50 -4.99
C ALA A 11 64.28 32.98 -4.88
N ARG A 12 63.76 33.66 -5.90
CA ARG A 12 62.37 34.16 -5.92
C ARG A 12 61.36 33.13 -6.43
N ALA A 13 61.77 32.19 -7.28
CA ALA A 13 60.90 31.12 -7.79
C ALA A 13 60.52 30.08 -6.71
N GLN A 14 61.29 29.97 -5.63
CA GLN A 14 61.09 28.98 -4.57
C GLN A 14 60.24 29.46 -3.39
N ARG A 15 59.79 30.73 -3.39
CA ARG A 15 59.01 31.34 -2.30
C ARG A 15 57.50 31.40 -2.54
N GLN A 16 57.01 30.84 -3.64
CA GLN A 16 55.58 30.74 -3.91
C GLN A 16 55.15 29.28 -3.88
N SER A 17 54.07 29.00 -3.15
CA SER A 17 53.28 27.76 -3.10
C SER A 17 53.51 26.75 -1.96
N THR A 18 53.68 27.23 -0.73
CA THR A 18 53.11 26.51 0.43
C THR A 18 52.40 27.50 1.33
N VAL A 19 51.18 27.92 0.95
CA VAL A 19 50.26 28.49 1.93
C VAL A 19 49.98 27.37 2.94
N PRO A 20 50.39 27.50 4.21
CA PRO A 20 50.03 26.52 5.22
C PRO A 20 48.51 26.59 5.36
N GLY A 21 47.80 25.54 4.98
CA GLY A 21 46.37 25.46 5.23
C GLY A 21 46.15 25.54 6.73
N ASP A 22 45.40 26.54 7.19
CA ASP A 22 45.05 26.67 8.60
C ASP A 22 44.45 25.34 9.10
N PRO A 23 44.90 24.80 10.25
CA PRO A 23 44.42 23.54 10.74
C PRO A 23 42.92 23.62 10.99
N VAL A 24 42.16 22.74 10.33
CA VAL A 24 40.70 22.65 10.49
C VAL A 24 40.37 22.55 11.98
N PRO A 25 39.53 23.45 12.53
CA PRO A 25 39.20 23.46 13.95
C PRO A 25 38.65 22.11 14.42
N VAL A 26 39.09 21.64 15.60
CA VAL A 26 38.69 20.34 16.17
C VAL A 26 37.17 20.21 16.33
N TRP A 27 36.47 21.30 16.62
CA TRP A 27 35.00 21.32 16.74
C TRP A 27 34.28 21.00 15.41
N TYR A 28 34.84 21.43 14.28
CA TYR A 28 34.28 21.13 12.96
C TYR A 28 34.42 19.64 12.63
N ARG A 29 35.56 19.03 13.00
CA ARG A 29 35.76 17.58 12.89
C ARG A 29 34.77 16.80 13.74
N ALA A 30 34.50 17.27 14.97
CA ALA A 30 33.51 16.65 15.85
C ALA A 30 32.08 16.74 15.28
N GLN A 31 31.70 17.87 14.69
CA GLN A 31 30.40 18.03 14.03
C GLN A 31 30.24 17.11 12.82
N LEU A 32 31.27 17.00 11.98
CA LEU A 32 31.25 16.07 10.84
C LEU A 32 31.13 14.61 11.29
N LEU A 33 31.85 14.22 12.35
CA LEU A 33 31.72 12.87 12.93
C LEU A 33 30.32 12.62 13.47
N LEU A 34 29.75 13.57 14.21
CA LEU A 34 28.38 13.46 14.73
C LEU A 34 27.36 13.34 13.60
N PHE A 35 27.47 14.18 12.57
CA PHE A 35 26.61 14.14 11.40
C PHE A 35 26.73 12.80 10.66
N GLY A 36 27.96 12.29 10.48
CA GLY A 36 28.20 10.97 9.89
C GLY A 36 27.58 9.82 10.68
N LEU A 37 27.66 9.87 12.02
CA LEU A 37 27.04 8.87 12.89
C LEU A 37 25.50 8.90 12.79
N ILE A 38 24.91 10.09 12.73
CA ILE A 38 23.46 10.24 12.53
C ILE A 38 23.04 9.64 11.19
N LEU A 39 23.77 9.94 10.11
CA LEU A 39 23.47 9.36 8.79
C LEU A 39 23.65 7.84 8.78
N ALA A 40 24.69 7.31 9.43
CA ALA A 40 24.90 5.87 9.54
C ALA A 40 23.75 5.19 10.31
N ALA A 41 23.27 5.80 11.39
CA ALA A 41 22.12 5.31 12.15
C ALA A 41 20.84 5.34 11.31
N LEU A 42 20.58 6.41 10.55
CA LEU A 42 19.44 6.52 9.64
C LEU A 42 19.51 5.49 8.51
N ALA A 43 20.69 5.30 7.91
CA ALA A 43 20.90 4.29 6.88
C ALA A 43 20.64 2.89 7.42
N LEU A 44 21.17 2.57 8.61
CA LEU A 44 20.94 1.29 9.27
C LEU A 44 19.46 1.07 9.59
N TRP A 45 18.76 2.11 10.06
CA TRP A 45 17.31 2.09 10.29
C TRP A 45 16.49 1.80 9.02
N VAL A 46 16.93 2.27 7.85
CA VAL A 46 16.26 1.98 6.57
C VAL A 46 16.61 0.58 6.05
N LEU A 47 17.87 0.16 6.19
CA LEU A 47 18.38 -1.13 5.69
C LEU A 47 17.85 -2.33 6.47
N LEU A 48 17.72 -2.21 7.80
CA LEU A 48 17.28 -3.30 8.68
C LEU A 48 15.91 -3.86 8.27
N PRO A 49 14.83 -3.06 8.16
CA PRO A 49 13.52 -3.54 7.71
C PRO A 49 13.52 -4.08 6.29
N GLU A 50 14.30 -3.47 5.39
CA GLU A 50 14.34 -3.87 3.97
C GLU A 50 14.89 -5.30 3.80
N SER A 51 15.76 -5.75 4.71
CA SER A 51 16.25 -7.14 4.72
C SER A 51 15.17 -8.18 5.04
N TYR A 52 14.12 -7.79 5.77
CA TYR A 52 12.98 -8.63 6.09
C TYR A 52 11.79 -8.43 5.13
N ARG A 53 11.87 -7.43 4.25
CA ARG A 53 10.77 -7.04 3.37
C ARG A 53 10.52 -8.10 2.30
N ALA A 54 9.31 -8.63 2.27
CA ALA A 54 8.88 -9.51 1.21
C ALA A 54 8.34 -8.67 0.04
N ARG A 55 9.05 -8.65 -1.09
CA ARG A 55 8.62 -7.93 -2.29
C ARG A 55 7.25 -8.44 -2.77
N ASN A 56 6.47 -7.53 -3.38
CA ASN A 56 5.17 -7.78 -4.01
C ASN A 56 4.10 -8.25 -3.01
N ILE A 57 3.76 -7.39 -2.05
CA ILE A 57 2.57 -7.55 -1.22
C ILE A 57 1.55 -6.51 -1.68
N GLU A 58 0.54 -6.99 -2.41
CA GLU A 58 -0.60 -6.23 -2.89
C GLU A 58 -1.88 -6.90 -2.39
N LEU A 59 -2.97 -6.15 -2.30
CA LEU A 59 -4.25 -6.69 -1.86
C LEU A 59 -4.73 -7.77 -2.87
N PRO A 60 -4.87 -9.04 -2.46
CA PRO A 60 -5.19 -10.09 -3.40
C PRO A 60 -6.64 -9.98 -3.87
N THR A 61 -6.90 -10.41 -5.09
CA THR A 61 -8.25 -10.45 -5.68
C THR A 61 -8.89 -11.83 -5.58
N ASN A 62 -8.11 -12.86 -5.22
CA ASN A 62 -8.56 -14.24 -5.11
C ASN A 62 -7.99 -14.97 -3.88
N GLU A 63 -8.65 -16.05 -3.49
CA GLU A 63 -8.27 -16.84 -2.33
C GLU A 63 -6.87 -17.46 -2.43
N PRO A 64 -6.44 -18.07 -3.56
CA PRO A 64 -5.10 -18.64 -3.67
C PRO A 64 -3.98 -17.63 -3.42
N ALA A 65 -4.10 -16.42 -3.97
CA ALA A 65 -3.12 -15.35 -3.74
C ALA A 65 -3.04 -14.94 -2.27
N SER A 66 -4.17 -14.91 -1.56
CA SER A 66 -4.20 -14.60 -0.11
C SER A 66 -3.43 -15.62 0.73
N ARG A 67 -3.45 -16.90 0.36
CA ARG A 67 -2.70 -17.96 1.05
C ARG A 67 -1.19 -17.80 0.86
N LEU A 68 -0.76 -17.29 -0.30
CA LEU A 68 0.66 -16.99 -0.53
C LEU A 68 1.15 -15.83 0.35
N LEU A 69 0.30 -14.83 0.59
CA LEU A 69 0.63 -13.72 1.49
C LEU A 69 0.68 -14.12 2.96
N LEU A 70 -0.16 -15.09 3.37
CA LEU A 70 -0.13 -15.64 4.72
C LEU A 70 1.26 -16.16 5.11
N ALA A 71 1.96 -16.82 4.19
CA ALA A 71 3.32 -17.32 4.42
C ALA A 71 4.37 -16.22 4.66
N LYS A 72 4.07 -14.97 4.26
CA LYS A 72 4.95 -13.80 4.43
C LYS A 72 4.64 -12.98 5.70
N ARG A 73 3.62 -13.37 6.48
CA ARG A 73 3.13 -12.60 7.63
C ARG A 73 4.20 -12.29 8.66
N ASP A 74 4.95 -13.31 9.11
CA ASP A 74 5.92 -13.13 10.19
C ASP A 74 7.07 -12.23 9.78
N SER A 75 7.54 -12.31 8.52
CA SER A 75 8.56 -11.42 8.00
C SER A 75 8.05 -9.99 7.84
N ALA A 76 6.82 -9.81 7.34
CA ALA A 76 6.20 -8.50 7.18
C ALA A 76 5.96 -7.80 8.54
N ALA A 77 5.47 -8.53 9.54
CA ALA A 77 5.27 -8.01 10.91
C ALA A 77 6.60 -7.61 11.58
N ARG A 78 7.69 -8.35 11.34
CA ARG A 78 9.02 -7.95 11.82
C ARG A 78 9.52 -6.70 11.10
N ALA A 79 9.37 -6.62 9.78
CA ALA A 79 9.75 -5.43 9.02
C ALA A 79 8.99 -4.19 9.52
N ALA A 80 7.68 -4.31 9.73
CA ALA A 80 6.83 -3.23 10.24
C ALA A 80 7.24 -2.79 11.65
N SER A 81 7.46 -3.72 12.58
CA SER A 81 7.85 -3.39 13.95
C SER A 81 9.24 -2.77 14.05
N LEU A 82 10.21 -3.23 13.25
CA LEU A 82 11.55 -2.63 13.18
C LEU A 82 11.53 -1.22 12.58
N ALA A 83 10.61 -0.96 11.66
CA ALA A 83 10.54 0.33 10.98
C ALA A 83 9.65 1.37 11.68
N ALA A 84 8.78 0.92 12.60
CA ALA A 84 7.87 1.62 13.51
C ALA A 84 6.98 2.74 12.90
N LEU A 85 7.56 3.71 12.20
CA LEU A 85 6.91 4.87 11.58
C LEU A 85 6.74 4.73 10.06
N ARG A 86 7.22 3.63 9.45
CA ARG A 86 7.05 3.36 8.01
C ARG A 86 5.70 2.74 7.73
N GLY A 87 4.72 3.58 7.37
CA GLY A 87 3.36 3.14 7.06
C GLY A 87 3.26 2.18 5.89
N ASP A 88 4.20 2.21 4.94
CA ASP A 88 4.27 1.24 3.83
C ASP A 88 4.54 -0.19 4.34
N LEU A 89 5.39 -0.36 5.36
CA LEU A 89 5.68 -1.68 5.93
C LEU A 89 4.55 -2.18 6.83
N TRP A 90 3.88 -1.29 7.55
CA TRP A 90 2.62 -1.63 8.23
C TRP A 90 1.53 -2.05 7.25
N ALA A 91 1.42 -1.38 6.10
CA ALA A 91 0.50 -1.76 5.05
C ALA A 91 0.81 -3.17 4.52
N GLU A 92 2.08 -3.46 4.23
CA GLU A 92 2.50 -4.80 3.82
C GLU A 92 2.16 -5.87 4.87
N SER A 93 2.42 -5.60 6.16
CA SER A 93 2.02 -6.49 7.25
C SER A 93 0.51 -6.73 7.28
N ALA A 94 -0.27 -5.64 7.23
CA ALA A 94 -1.73 -5.69 7.22
C ALA A 94 -2.28 -6.53 6.07
N LEU A 95 -1.76 -6.37 4.84
CA LEU A 95 -2.20 -7.10 3.66
C LEU A 95 -1.94 -8.61 3.74
N THR A 96 -1.01 -9.08 4.59
CA THR A 96 -0.82 -10.51 4.86
C THR A 96 -1.97 -11.15 5.64
N TYR A 97 -2.90 -10.35 6.18
CA TYR A 97 -4.14 -10.80 6.80
C TYR A 97 -5.30 -10.92 5.82
N SER A 98 -5.05 -10.72 4.52
CA SER A 98 -6.08 -10.77 3.49
C SER A 98 -6.81 -12.11 3.42
N ASN A 99 -6.23 -13.22 3.88
CA ASN A 99 -6.91 -14.52 4.01
C ASN A 99 -8.24 -14.44 4.78
N LEU A 100 -8.38 -13.48 5.71
CA LEU A 100 -9.62 -13.22 6.45
C LEU A 100 -10.78 -12.76 5.53
N LEU A 101 -10.48 -12.18 4.36
CA LEU A 101 -11.48 -11.79 3.36
C LEU A 101 -12.17 -12.99 2.69
N TRP A 102 -11.58 -14.18 2.77
CA TRP A 102 -12.15 -15.41 2.19
C TRP A 102 -12.55 -16.44 3.26
N GLY A 103 -12.38 -16.14 4.55
CA GLY A 103 -12.69 -17.08 5.63
C GLY A 103 -11.71 -18.26 5.73
N ALA A 104 -10.58 -18.19 5.02
CA ALA A 104 -9.55 -19.21 5.04
C ALA A 104 -8.57 -18.96 6.19
N GLY A 105 -8.39 -19.92 7.10
CA GLY A 105 -7.16 -20.00 7.92
C GLY A 105 -7.25 -19.68 9.41
N THR A 106 -8.41 -19.80 10.06
CA THR A 106 -8.48 -19.71 11.53
C THR A 106 -9.24 -20.91 12.11
N THR A 107 -8.51 -21.92 12.57
CA THR A 107 -9.05 -23.06 13.32
C THR A 107 -9.36 -22.63 14.76
N GLY A 108 -10.60 -22.21 14.99
CA GLY A 108 -11.14 -21.87 16.31
C GLY A 108 -11.49 -20.39 16.48
N ALA A 109 -12.64 -20.12 17.12
CA ALA A 109 -13.21 -18.78 17.26
C ALA A 109 -12.27 -17.78 17.99
N GLY A 110 -11.54 -18.23 19.01
CA GLY A 110 -10.58 -17.37 19.73
C GLY A 110 -9.34 -17.00 18.91
N ALA A 111 -8.83 -17.93 18.10
CA ALA A 111 -7.71 -17.66 17.18
C ALA A 111 -8.13 -16.72 16.05
N ALA A 112 -9.38 -16.81 15.59
CA ALA A 112 -9.94 -15.89 14.60
C ALA A 112 -10.01 -14.45 15.14
N GLN A 113 -10.53 -14.27 16.36
CA GLN A 113 -10.67 -12.96 16.98
C GLN A 113 -9.32 -12.27 17.21
N THR A 114 -8.34 -13.01 17.72
CA THR A 114 -6.98 -12.47 17.94
C THR A 114 -6.28 -12.10 16.64
N THR A 115 -6.48 -12.89 15.57
CA THR A 115 -5.95 -12.60 14.24
C THR A 115 -6.60 -11.34 13.64
N ALA A 116 -7.94 -11.20 13.77
CA ALA A 116 -8.66 -10.02 13.33
C ALA A 116 -8.25 -8.75 14.09
N ALA A 117 -7.99 -8.86 15.40
CA ALA A 117 -7.48 -7.75 16.21
C ALA A 117 -6.09 -7.27 15.77
N LYS A 118 -5.18 -8.20 15.46
CA LYS A 118 -3.85 -7.86 14.91
C LYS A 118 -3.94 -7.22 13.53
N ALA A 119 -4.77 -7.79 12.65
CA ALA A 119 -5.02 -7.22 11.33
C ALA A 119 -5.51 -5.77 11.44
N ARG A 120 -6.42 -5.50 12.38
CA ARG A 120 -6.92 -4.15 12.67
C ARG A 120 -5.81 -3.20 13.12
N GLU A 121 -4.99 -3.62 14.08
CA GLU A 121 -3.88 -2.82 14.59
C GLU A 121 -2.89 -2.44 13.46
N ASP A 122 -2.51 -3.40 12.62
CA ASP A 122 -1.62 -3.16 11.50
C ASP A 122 -2.24 -2.21 10.46
N LEU A 123 -3.53 -2.35 10.17
CA LEU A 123 -4.27 -1.43 9.28
C LEU A 123 -4.33 -0.02 9.86
N GLU A 124 -4.62 0.12 11.16
CA GLU A 124 -4.64 1.42 11.85
C GLU A 124 -3.27 2.10 11.82
N ASN A 125 -2.19 1.36 12.10
CA ASN A 125 -0.82 1.86 12.00
C ASN A 125 -0.45 2.24 10.57
N ALA A 126 -0.83 1.42 9.58
CA ALA A 126 -0.61 1.70 8.18
C ALA A 126 -1.28 3.01 7.75
N LEU A 127 -2.55 3.23 8.13
CA LEU A 127 -3.28 4.45 7.78
C LEU A 127 -2.81 5.67 8.56
N ARG A 128 -2.36 5.50 9.81
CA ARG A 128 -1.76 6.58 10.60
C ARG A 128 -0.53 7.17 9.92
N TYR A 129 0.32 6.33 9.33
CA TYR A 129 1.59 6.76 8.72
C TYR A 129 1.53 6.90 7.19
N SER A 130 0.58 6.24 6.53
CA SER A 130 0.38 6.25 5.07
C SER A 130 -1.12 6.36 4.73
N PRO A 131 -1.79 7.49 5.04
CA PRO A 131 -3.23 7.65 4.83
C PRO A 131 -3.66 7.68 3.35
N HIS A 132 -2.71 7.72 2.41
CA HIS A 132 -2.95 7.69 0.97
C HIS A 132 -3.09 6.26 0.40
N ARG A 133 -2.97 5.22 1.23
CA ARG A 133 -3.04 3.81 0.80
C ARG A 133 -4.49 3.33 0.66
N SER A 134 -4.98 3.36 -0.57
CA SER A 134 -6.32 2.92 -1.00
C SER A 134 -6.62 1.45 -0.71
N ASP A 135 -5.63 0.59 -0.91
CA ASP A 135 -5.67 -0.85 -0.66
C ASP A 135 -5.89 -1.16 0.84
N VAL A 136 -5.21 -0.41 1.72
CA VAL A 136 -5.36 -0.52 3.18
C VAL A 136 -6.74 -0.04 3.61
N TRP A 137 -7.23 1.09 3.09
CA TRP A 137 -8.60 1.57 3.35
C TRP A 137 -9.65 0.53 2.92
N LEU A 138 -9.47 -0.09 1.75
CA LEU A 138 -10.39 -1.09 1.22
C LEU A 138 -10.42 -2.35 2.07
N MET A 139 -9.24 -2.84 2.46
CA MET A 139 -9.14 -4.00 3.34
C MET A 139 -9.77 -3.73 4.71
N LEU A 140 -9.58 -2.53 5.25
CA LEU A 140 -10.20 -2.10 6.49
C LEU A 140 -11.73 -2.03 6.37
N ALA A 141 -12.27 -1.48 5.26
CA ALA A 141 -13.71 -1.47 5.00
C ALA A 141 -14.31 -2.89 4.98
N GLU A 142 -13.65 -3.79 4.25
CA GLU A 142 -14.09 -5.16 4.07
C GLU A 142 -14.07 -5.97 5.37
N LEU A 143 -13.04 -5.79 6.21
CA LEU A 143 -12.90 -6.44 7.52
C LEU A 143 -13.81 -5.82 8.58
N ALA A 144 -13.94 -4.49 8.62
CA ALA A 144 -14.84 -3.81 9.54
C ALA A 144 -16.28 -4.26 9.33
N GLU A 145 -16.70 -4.41 8.07
CA GLU A 145 -18.02 -4.93 7.74
C GLU A 145 -18.20 -6.38 8.17
N ARG A 146 -17.26 -7.26 7.81
CA ARG A 146 -17.34 -8.70 8.14
C ARG A 146 -17.36 -8.99 9.64
N ASN A 147 -16.63 -8.21 10.42
CA ASN A 147 -16.47 -8.43 11.85
C ASN A 147 -17.34 -7.51 12.70
N HIS A 148 -18.19 -6.67 12.08
CA HIS A 148 -19.06 -5.70 12.74
C HIS A 148 -18.34 -4.85 13.80
N TRP A 149 -17.18 -4.29 13.43
CA TRP A 149 -16.40 -3.47 14.36
C TRP A 149 -17.14 -2.16 14.67
N GLN A 150 -17.61 -1.99 15.91
CA GLN A 150 -18.53 -0.91 16.33
C GLN A 150 -18.02 0.52 16.08
N ASN A 151 -16.69 0.73 16.07
CA ASN A 151 -16.09 2.05 15.90
C ASN A 151 -15.75 2.41 14.44
N TYR A 152 -16.19 1.58 13.50
CA TYR A 152 -15.89 1.75 12.09
C TYR A 152 -17.17 1.86 11.26
N ALA A 153 -17.15 2.77 10.29
CA ALA A 153 -18.20 2.92 9.30
C ALA A 153 -17.69 2.38 7.95
N PRO A 154 -18.04 1.14 7.55
CA PRO A 154 -17.51 0.51 6.34
C PRO A 154 -17.73 1.32 5.06
N THR A 155 -18.86 2.01 4.94
CA THR A 155 -19.17 2.89 3.81
C THR A 155 -18.18 4.06 3.70
N LEU A 156 -17.86 4.72 4.82
CA LEU A 156 -16.86 5.79 4.85
C LEU A 156 -15.46 5.27 4.50
N LEU A 157 -15.08 4.12 5.04
CA LEU A 157 -13.79 3.48 4.73
C LEU A 157 -13.66 3.14 3.24
N LEU A 158 -14.74 2.64 2.64
CA LEU A 158 -14.81 2.33 1.21
C LEU A 158 -14.70 3.61 0.35
N ARG A 159 -15.32 4.72 0.77
CA ARG A 159 -15.13 6.02 0.11
C ARG A 159 -13.69 6.52 0.19
N MET A 160 -13.06 6.39 1.35
CA MET A 160 -11.63 6.76 1.51
C MET A 160 -10.74 5.96 0.56
N SER A 161 -11.00 4.66 0.41
CA SER A 161 -10.33 3.81 -0.59
C SER A 161 -10.45 4.35 -2.01
N TYR A 162 -11.62 4.88 -2.38
CA TYR A 162 -11.83 5.49 -3.68
C TYR A 162 -11.14 6.85 -3.81
N TYR A 163 -11.25 7.72 -2.81
CA TYR A 163 -10.66 9.06 -2.85
C TYR A 163 -9.15 9.06 -2.94
N THR A 164 -8.48 8.09 -2.31
CA THR A 164 -7.01 8.06 -2.30
C THR A 164 -6.44 7.43 -3.58
N ALA A 165 -7.19 6.58 -4.28
CA ALA A 165 -6.77 6.04 -5.57
C ALA A 165 -7.96 5.66 -6.48
N PRO A 166 -8.64 6.63 -7.10
CA PRO A 166 -9.87 6.35 -7.85
C PRO A 166 -9.61 5.50 -9.11
N ASN A 167 -8.41 5.60 -9.69
CA ASN A 167 -8.04 4.94 -10.96
C ASN A 167 -7.18 3.68 -10.77
N GLU A 168 -7.10 3.11 -9.57
CA GLU A 168 -6.28 1.93 -9.31
C GLU A 168 -6.97 0.63 -9.74
N LEU A 169 -6.65 0.18 -10.96
CA LEU A 169 -7.25 -0.98 -11.62
C LEU A 169 -7.27 -2.25 -10.75
N ALA A 170 -6.21 -2.49 -9.98
CA ALA A 170 -6.09 -3.67 -9.12
C ALA A 170 -7.20 -3.75 -8.05
N LEU A 171 -7.76 -2.60 -7.65
CA LEU A 171 -8.76 -2.51 -6.59
C LEU A 171 -10.20 -2.55 -7.12
N PHE A 172 -10.43 -2.30 -8.40
CA PHE A 172 -11.79 -2.13 -8.97
C PHE A 172 -12.69 -3.32 -8.65
N ALA A 173 -12.22 -4.54 -8.92
CA ALA A 173 -13.03 -5.73 -8.69
C ALA A 173 -13.41 -5.91 -7.21
N LEU A 174 -12.48 -5.63 -6.30
CA LEU A 174 -12.73 -5.76 -4.87
C LEU A 174 -13.62 -4.63 -4.34
N ARG A 175 -13.41 -3.37 -4.77
CA ARG A 175 -14.30 -2.24 -4.44
C ARG A 175 -15.72 -2.49 -4.90
N VAL A 176 -15.89 -2.97 -6.13
CA VAL A 176 -17.20 -3.38 -6.65
C VAL A 176 -17.77 -4.49 -5.77
N LYS A 177 -17.02 -5.58 -5.51
CA LYS A 177 -17.49 -6.66 -4.64
C LYS A 177 -17.96 -6.16 -3.27
N THR A 178 -17.19 -5.30 -2.61
CA THR A 178 -17.54 -4.73 -1.30
C THR A 178 -18.80 -3.86 -1.40
N SER A 179 -18.90 -2.99 -2.41
CA SER A 179 -20.05 -2.09 -2.61
C SER A 179 -21.38 -2.80 -2.83
N LEU A 180 -21.36 -4.02 -3.37
CA LEU A 180 -22.55 -4.79 -3.70
C LEU A 180 -23.15 -5.57 -2.51
N ARG A 181 -22.54 -5.44 -1.34
CA ARG A 181 -23.09 -5.95 -0.07
C ARG A 181 -24.37 -5.21 0.31
N ALA A 182 -25.16 -5.84 1.19
CA ALA A 182 -26.42 -5.25 1.65
C ALA A 182 -26.16 -3.90 2.34
N GLY A 183 -27.00 -2.90 2.07
CA GLY A 183 -26.94 -1.56 2.68
C GLY A 183 -25.85 -0.63 2.13
N MET A 184 -24.78 -1.14 1.51
CA MET A 184 -23.71 -0.28 0.98
C MET A 184 -24.09 0.43 -0.32
N ILE A 185 -24.82 -0.27 -1.20
CA ILE A 185 -25.19 0.25 -2.52
C ILE A 185 -26.31 1.30 -2.45
N ASP A 186 -26.95 1.49 -1.29
CA ASP A 186 -27.99 2.51 -1.08
C ASP A 186 -27.39 3.92 -1.01
N ASP A 187 -26.08 4.00 -0.78
CA ASP A 187 -25.31 5.23 -0.73
C ASP A 187 -25.03 5.76 -2.16
N PRO A 188 -25.45 6.99 -2.51
CA PRO A 188 -25.33 7.51 -3.88
C PRO A 188 -23.87 7.64 -4.32
N GLU A 189 -22.96 7.91 -3.38
CA GLU A 189 -21.55 8.07 -3.70
C GLU A 189 -20.88 6.73 -3.98
N ILE A 190 -21.29 5.69 -3.25
CA ILE A 190 -20.88 4.31 -3.53
C ILE A 190 -21.45 3.86 -4.89
N GLN A 191 -22.66 4.26 -5.26
CA GLN A 191 -23.20 3.99 -6.59
C GLN A 191 -22.36 4.63 -7.69
N ASP A 192 -21.97 5.90 -7.54
CA ASP A 192 -21.14 6.59 -8.53
C ASP A 192 -19.75 5.95 -8.67
N MET A 193 -19.12 5.62 -7.55
CA MET A 193 -17.86 4.86 -7.51
C MET A 193 -18.01 3.52 -8.23
N SER A 194 -19.01 2.71 -7.87
CA SER A 194 -19.19 1.38 -8.44
C SER A 194 -19.57 1.43 -9.91
N LYS A 195 -20.36 2.44 -10.34
CA LYS A 195 -20.65 2.68 -11.75
C LYS A 195 -19.37 2.96 -12.53
N HIS A 196 -18.48 3.79 -11.98
CA HIS A 196 -17.17 4.05 -12.58
C HIS A 196 -16.35 2.77 -12.71
N ASP A 197 -16.13 2.04 -11.61
CA ASP A 197 -15.30 0.84 -11.58
C ASP A 197 -15.84 -0.26 -12.52
N ILE A 198 -17.16 -0.51 -12.51
CA ILE A 198 -17.81 -1.46 -13.44
C ILE A 198 -17.55 -1.05 -14.89
N ARG A 199 -17.72 0.23 -15.22
CA ARG A 199 -17.46 0.72 -16.59
C ARG A 199 -16.01 0.49 -16.99
N GLN A 200 -15.05 0.75 -16.13
CA GLN A 200 -13.65 0.50 -16.45
C GLN A 200 -13.36 -1.00 -16.63
N VAL A 201 -13.90 -1.87 -15.77
CA VAL A 201 -13.73 -3.33 -15.88
C VAL A 201 -14.32 -3.85 -17.20
N VAL A 202 -15.54 -3.42 -17.55
CA VAL A 202 -16.22 -3.89 -18.76
C VAL A 202 -15.51 -3.37 -20.02
N THR A 203 -15.08 -2.11 -20.04
CA THR A 203 -14.59 -1.46 -21.27
C THR A 203 -13.07 -1.47 -21.45
N LYS A 204 -12.29 -1.39 -20.37
CA LYS A 204 -10.82 -1.20 -20.42
C LYS A 204 -10.00 -2.32 -19.79
N ALA A 205 -10.57 -3.06 -18.83
CA ALA A 205 -9.87 -4.12 -18.12
C ALA A 205 -10.63 -5.46 -18.20
N PRO A 206 -10.78 -6.05 -19.39
CA PRO A 206 -11.54 -7.28 -19.58
C PRO A 206 -10.99 -8.47 -18.78
N THR A 207 -9.70 -8.43 -18.42
CA THR A 207 -9.05 -9.41 -17.53
C THR A 207 -9.68 -9.47 -16.14
N LEU A 208 -10.38 -8.41 -15.69
CA LEU A 208 -11.07 -8.35 -14.40
C LEU A 208 -12.54 -8.80 -14.48
N ARG A 209 -13.06 -9.09 -15.68
CA ARG A 209 -14.45 -9.56 -15.85
C ARG A 209 -14.78 -10.80 -15.01
N PRO A 210 -13.93 -11.84 -14.90
CA PRO A 210 -14.24 -12.99 -14.05
C PRO A 210 -14.45 -12.60 -12.57
N ALA A 211 -13.66 -11.67 -12.06
CA ALA A 211 -13.83 -11.17 -10.69
C ALA A 211 -15.12 -10.36 -10.52
N LEU A 212 -15.55 -9.62 -11.55
CA LEU A 212 -16.85 -8.96 -11.58
C LEU A 212 -18.02 -9.96 -11.60
N VAL A 213 -17.88 -11.08 -12.33
CA VAL A 213 -18.88 -12.17 -12.31
C VAL A 213 -19.01 -12.75 -10.90
N GLU A 214 -17.90 -13.02 -10.22
CA GLU A 214 -17.91 -13.52 -8.85
C GLU A 214 -18.51 -12.52 -7.87
N ALA A 215 -18.20 -11.23 -8.01
CA ALA A 215 -18.83 -10.16 -7.24
C ALA A 215 -20.35 -10.12 -7.47
N TYR A 216 -20.80 -10.25 -8.72
CA TYR A 216 -22.22 -10.30 -9.07
C TYR A 216 -22.92 -11.51 -8.45
N LYS A 217 -22.32 -12.71 -8.49
CA LYS A 217 -22.89 -13.91 -7.87
C LYS A 217 -23.12 -13.73 -6.37
N GLN A 218 -22.17 -13.09 -5.69
CA GLN A 218 -22.18 -12.85 -4.23
C GLN A 218 -22.94 -11.57 -3.81
N ALA A 219 -23.41 -10.77 -4.77
CA ALA A 219 -24.09 -9.51 -4.50
C ALA A 219 -25.47 -9.69 -3.85
N SER A 220 -25.87 -8.68 -3.07
CA SER A 220 -27.25 -8.53 -2.59
C SER A 220 -28.24 -8.36 -3.75
N PRO A 221 -29.56 -8.57 -3.56
CA PRO A 221 -30.55 -8.33 -4.62
C PRO A 221 -30.49 -6.91 -5.20
N ALA A 222 -30.36 -5.89 -4.35
CA ALA A 222 -30.19 -4.50 -4.77
C ALA A 222 -28.88 -4.31 -5.56
N GLY A 223 -27.78 -4.90 -5.09
CA GLY A 223 -26.49 -4.89 -5.78
C GLY A 223 -26.57 -5.55 -7.17
N LYS A 224 -27.25 -6.70 -7.31
CA LYS A 224 -27.47 -7.35 -8.60
C LYS A 224 -28.24 -6.44 -9.56
N ALA A 225 -29.37 -5.89 -9.12
CA ALA A 225 -30.16 -4.97 -9.93
C ALA A 225 -29.37 -3.73 -10.37
N PHE A 226 -28.53 -3.19 -9.47
CA PHE A 226 -27.62 -2.09 -9.78
C PHE A 226 -26.62 -2.47 -10.90
N VAL A 227 -25.93 -3.61 -10.76
CA VAL A 227 -24.96 -4.09 -11.75
C VAL A 227 -25.63 -4.33 -13.10
N GLU A 228 -26.78 -5.00 -13.13
CA GLU A 228 -27.50 -5.25 -14.38
C GLU A 228 -27.89 -3.96 -15.10
N ARG A 229 -28.39 -2.97 -14.36
CA ARG A 229 -28.71 -1.64 -14.91
C ARG A 229 -27.47 -0.98 -15.51
N VAL A 230 -26.38 -0.90 -14.75
CA VAL A 230 -25.13 -0.27 -15.21
C VAL A 230 -24.57 -0.98 -16.44
N ILE A 231 -24.54 -2.31 -16.45
CA ILE A 231 -24.01 -3.07 -17.59
C ILE A 231 -24.93 -2.94 -18.81
N SER A 232 -26.26 -2.89 -18.61
CA SER A 232 -27.19 -2.70 -19.74
C SER A 232 -26.95 -1.39 -20.51
N GLU A 233 -26.51 -0.34 -19.82
CA GLU A 233 -26.12 0.95 -20.43
C GLU A 233 -24.79 0.87 -21.21
N ILE A 234 -23.94 -0.12 -20.93
CA ILE A 234 -22.55 -0.21 -21.45
C ILE A 234 -22.43 -1.29 -22.52
N ASP A 235 -22.84 -2.51 -22.21
CA ASP A 235 -22.72 -3.71 -23.05
C ASP A 235 -23.88 -4.70 -22.75
N PRO A 236 -25.02 -4.59 -23.46
CA PRO A 236 -26.15 -5.50 -23.30
C PRO A 236 -25.82 -6.96 -23.61
N THR A 237 -24.85 -7.22 -24.49
CA THR A 237 -24.41 -8.58 -24.84
C THR A 237 -23.68 -9.21 -23.66
N TYR A 238 -22.78 -8.46 -23.01
CA TYR A 238 -22.11 -8.90 -21.80
C TYR A 238 -23.10 -9.15 -20.66
N LEU A 239 -24.17 -8.34 -20.52
CA LEU A 239 -25.24 -8.60 -19.55
C LEU A 239 -25.93 -9.95 -19.79
N ALA A 240 -26.21 -10.31 -21.05
CA ALA A 240 -26.82 -11.59 -21.36
C ALA A 240 -25.92 -12.77 -20.93
N LEU A 241 -24.61 -12.66 -21.19
CA LEU A 241 -23.62 -13.66 -20.76
C LEU A 241 -23.49 -13.75 -19.23
N LEU A 242 -23.50 -12.60 -18.54
CA LEU A 242 -23.46 -12.52 -17.09
C LEU A 242 -24.66 -13.21 -16.43
N ARG A 243 -25.86 -12.96 -16.94
CA ARG A 243 -27.10 -13.60 -16.45
C ARG A 243 -27.13 -15.10 -16.70
N ALA A 244 -26.60 -15.54 -17.84
CA ALA A 244 -26.54 -16.95 -18.18
C ALA A 244 -25.41 -17.72 -17.47
N GLY A 245 -24.51 -17.03 -16.77
CA GLY A 245 -23.37 -17.66 -16.11
C GLY A 245 -22.35 -18.27 -17.08
N MET A 246 -22.29 -17.78 -18.33
CA MET A 246 -21.46 -18.33 -19.41
C MET A 246 -20.10 -17.62 -19.53
N LEU A 247 -19.55 -17.10 -18.42
CA LEU A 247 -18.31 -16.31 -18.33
C LEU A 247 -17.33 -16.89 -17.31
#